data_AF-A0A9E0YTW1-F1
#
_entry.id   AF-A0A9E0YTW1-F1
#
_cell.length_a   1.000
_cell.length_b   1.000
_cell.length_c   1.000
_cell.angle_alpha   90.00
_cell.angle_beta   90.00
_cell.angle_gamma   90.00
#
_symmetry.space_group_name_H-M   'P 1'
#
loop_
_entity.id
_entity.type
_entity.pdbx_description
1 polymer ?
#
loop_
_entity_poly.entity_id
_entity_poly.type
_entity_poly.pdbx_seq_one_letter_code
_entity_poly.pdbx_strand_id
1 'polypeptide(L)'
;MVRLALALLLLPALAMAQPYFPDRHRWNGVDPAEAGFDPEKLEAAIAFARGAAVTEPADLHQVITDSFAPREPNFRILGPTRPRAGDSGIVLKDGRIVAEWGDVHRVDMTFSAVKSYLATVAGLALR
;
A
#
# COMPACT_ATOMS: atom_id res chain seq x y z
N MET A 1 40.76 15.17 -31.54
CA MET A 1 40.49 14.18 -30.47
C MET A 1 40.12 14.80 -29.11
N VAL A 2 39.84 16.11 -29.01
CA VAL A 2 39.45 16.79 -27.74
C VAL A 2 37.98 17.27 -27.74
N ARG A 3 37.19 16.92 -28.77
CA ARG A 3 35.76 17.31 -28.86
C ARG A 3 34.79 16.17 -28.53
N LEU A 4 35.27 14.94 -28.36
CA LEU A 4 34.45 13.77 -28.00
C LEU A 4 34.47 13.45 -26.49
N ALA A 5 35.40 14.02 -25.74
CA ALA A 5 35.55 13.77 -24.30
C ALA A 5 34.63 14.66 -23.43
N LEU A 6 34.06 15.73 -23.99
CA LEU A 6 33.20 16.66 -23.22
C LEU A 6 31.71 16.25 -23.22
N ALA A 7 31.32 15.28 -24.05
CA ALA A 7 29.94 14.79 -24.09
C ALA A 7 29.64 13.72 -23.02
N LEU A 8 30.67 13.19 -22.34
CA LEU A 8 30.51 12.10 -21.35
C LEU A 8 30.55 12.57 -19.89
N LEU A 9 30.66 13.88 -19.63
CA LEU A 9 30.76 14.45 -18.28
C LEU A 9 29.48 15.16 -17.80
N LEU A 10 28.38 15.09 -18.56
CA LEU A 10 27.11 15.75 -18.23
C LEU A 10 25.98 14.78 -17.83
N LEU A 11 26.26 13.49 -17.62
CA LEU A 11 25.26 12.47 -17.26
C LEU A 11 25.25 12.05 -15.77
N PRO A 12 25.33 12.97 -14.79
CA PRO A 12 24.73 12.69 -13.49
C PRO A 12 23.62 13.70 -13.09
N ALA A 13 23.11 14.51 -14.02
CA ALA A 13 22.15 15.59 -13.71
C ALA A 13 20.67 15.28 -14.02
N LEU A 14 20.30 14.03 -14.34
CA LEU A 14 18.91 13.65 -14.63
C LEU A 14 18.36 12.56 -13.71
N ALA A 15 19.01 12.28 -12.58
CA ALA A 15 18.29 11.77 -11.44
C ALA A 15 17.66 12.97 -10.72
N MET A 16 16.60 13.54 -11.28
CA MET A 16 15.71 14.37 -10.48
C MET A 16 15.11 13.44 -9.43
N ALA A 17 15.73 13.41 -8.24
CA ALA A 17 15.09 12.83 -7.07
C ALA A 17 13.70 13.45 -6.97
N GLN A 18 12.68 12.66 -6.61
CA GLN A 18 11.36 13.20 -6.41
C GLN A 18 11.46 14.42 -5.48
N PRO A 19 10.81 15.55 -5.81
CA PRO A 19 10.93 16.79 -5.03
C PRO A 19 10.47 16.62 -3.57
N TYR A 20 9.82 15.49 -3.28
CA TYR A 20 9.46 15.06 -1.97
C TYR A 20 9.55 13.54 -1.86
N PHE A 21 10.08 13.07 -0.73
CA PHE A 21 10.04 11.68 -0.30
C PHE A 21 9.60 11.69 1.17
N PRO A 22 8.62 10.87 1.57
CA PRO A 22 8.06 10.94 2.91
C PRO A 22 9.04 10.43 3.96
N ASP A 23 8.94 11.00 5.17
CA ASP A 23 9.60 10.44 6.34
C ASP A 23 8.93 9.12 6.75
N ARG A 24 9.68 8.27 7.45
CA ARG A 24 9.23 6.92 7.88
C ARG A 24 7.84 6.91 8.53
N HIS A 25 7.51 7.95 9.30
CA HIS A 25 6.29 8.00 10.12
C HIS A 25 5.41 9.22 9.82
N ARG A 26 5.84 10.11 8.92
CA ARG A 26 5.13 11.36 8.63
C ARG A 26 5.09 11.59 7.14
N TRP A 27 3.88 11.54 6.62
CA TRP A 27 3.60 11.78 5.22
C TRP A 27 2.78 13.06 5.12
N ASN A 28 3.21 13.99 4.27
CA ASN A 28 2.50 15.23 4.02
C ASN A 28 1.25 14.95 3.17
N GLY A 29 0.17 15.65 3.52
CA GLY A 29 -1.03 15.72 2.68
C GLY A 29 -0.83 16.66 1.49
N VAL A 30 -1.66 16.48 0.48
CA VAL A 30 -1.83 17.39 -0.66
C VAL A 30 -3.31 17.43 -1.02
N ASP A 31 -3.82 18.59 -1.41
CA ASP A 31 -5.19 18.70 -1.89
C ASP A 31 -5.39 17.84 -3.15
N PRO A 32 -6.53 17.13 -3.31
CA PRO A 32 -6.80 16.34 -4.50
C PRO A 32 -6.62 17.10 -5.81
N ALA A 33 -7.12 18.33 -5.93
CA ALA A 33 -7.02 19.12 -7.14
C ALA A 33 -5.56 19.51 -7.42
N GLU A 34 -4.80 19.89 -6.37
CA GLU A 34 -3.35 20.17 -6.49
C GLU A 34 -2.55 18.92 -6.90
N ALA A 35 -2.98 17.73 -6.47
CA ALA A 35 -2.39 16.46 -6.87
C ALA A 35 -2.81 15.98 -8.28
N GLY A 36 -3.67 16.75 -8.97
CA GLY A 36 -4.16 16.45 -10.32
C GLY A 36 -5.34 15.47 -10.35
N PHE A 37 -6.03 15.27 -9.22
CA PHE A 37 -7.27 14.51 -9.16
C PHE A 37 -8.46 15.42 -9.41
N ASP A 38 -9.50 14.86 -10.00
CA ASP A 38 -10.85 15.42 -9.96
C ASP A 38 -11.45 15.09 -8.59
N PRO A 39 -11.72 16.10 -7.72
CA PRO A 39 -12.16 15.83 -6.35
C PRO A 39 -13.47 15.06 -6.27
N GLU A 40 -14.41 15.31 -7.18
CA GLU A 40 -15.71 14.63 -7.19
C GLU A 40 -15.56 13.17 -7.59
N LYS A 41 -14.71 12.87 -8.58
CA LYS A 41 -14.43 11.49 -8.97
C LYS A 41 -13.65 10.73 -7.91
N LEU A 42 -12.71 11.39 -7.23
CA LEU A 42 -11.97 10.77 -6.13
C LEU A 42 -12.92 10.41 -4.98
N GLU A 43 -13.80 11.32 -4.58
CA GLU A 43 -14.79 11.06 -3.56
C GLU A 43 -15.76 9.94 -3.95
N ALA A 44 -16.21 9.91 -5.21
CA ALA A 44 -17.04 8.81 -5.72
C ALA A 44 -16.32 7.45 -5.65
N ALA A 45 -15.02 7.40 -5.95
CA ALA A 45 -14.22 6.18 -5.84
C ALA A 45 -14.05 5.73 -4.37
N ILE A 46 -13.84 6.67 -3.45
CA ILE A 46 -13.77 6.40 -2.01
C ILE A 46 -15.12 5.88 -1.52
N ALA A 47 -16.23 6.53 -1.88
CA ALA A 47 -17.57 6.08 -1.53
C ALA A 47 -17.87 4.67 -2.05
N PHE A 48 -17.44 4.35 -3.28
CA PHE A 48 -17.54 3.00 -3.84
C PHE A 48 -16.74 1.99 -3.01
N ALA A 49 -15.48 2.30 -2.67
CA ALA A 49 -14.64 1.43 -1.86
C ALA A 49 -15.25 1.16 -0.47
N ARG A 50 -15.77 2.21 0.18
CA ARG A 50 -16.47 2.12 1.46
C ARG A 50 -17.75 1.28 1.37
N GLY A 51 -18.51 1.44 0.30
CA GLY A 51 -19.71 0.64 0.06
C GLY A 51 -19.44 -0.84 -0.24
N ALA A 52 -18.25 -1.18 -0.72
CA ALA A 52 -17.84 -2.55 -1.03
C ALA A 52 -17.18 -3.29 0.17
N ALA A 53 -17.09 -2.64 1.34
CA ALA A 53 -16.44 -3.19 2.51
C ALA A 53 -17.10 -4.51 2.98
N VAL A 54 -16.30 -5.57 3.14
CA VAL A 54 -16.76 -6.84 3.70
C VAL A 54 -16.39 -6.89 5.18
N THR A 55 -17.36 -6.57 6.02
CA THR A 55 -17.22 -6.59 7.49
C THR A 55 -17.80 -7.86 8.11
N GLU A 56 -18.64 -8.60 7.40
CA GLU A 56 -19.29 -9.82 7.89
C GLU A 56 -18.93 -11.07 7.06
N PRO A 57 -18.81 -12.26 7.67
CA PRO A 57 -18.83 -12.50 9.13
C PRO A 57 -17.65 -11.84 9.85
N ALA A 58 -17.90 -11.19 10.98
CA ALA A 58 -16.90 -10.41 11.70
C ALA A 58 -15.74 -11.24 12.24
N ASP A 59 -15.97 -12.47 12.70
CA ASP A 59 -14.92 -13.33 13.22
C ASP A 59 -14.02 -13.87 12.11
N LEU A 60 -12.90 -13.17 11.87
CA LEU A 60 -11.94 -13.56 10.86
C LEU A 60 -11.26 -14.90 11.17
N HIS A 61 -11.08 -15.26 12.45
CA HIS A 61 -10.52 -16.56 12.82
C HIS A 61 -11.40 -17.69 12.28
N GLN A 62 -12.70 -17.56 12.51
CA GLN A 62 -13.69 -18.53 12.07
C GLN A 62 -13.75 -18.58 10.54
N VAL A 63 -13.83 -17.43 9.87
CA VAL A 63 -13.87 -17.36 8.40
C VAL A 63 -12.67 -18.06 7.75
N ILE A 64 -11.47 -17.84 8.27
CA ILE A 64 -10.26 -18.50 7.76
C ILE A 64 -10.31 -20.00 8.05
N THR A 65 -10.69 -20.39 9.27
CA THR A 65 -10.78 -21.81 9.65
C THR A 65 -11.75 -22.57 8.75
N ASP A 66 -12.95 -22.04 8.53
CA ASP A 66 -13.97 -22.68 7.68
C ASP A 66 -13.54 -22.79 6.22
N SER A 67 -12.76 -21.82 5.74
CA SER A 67 -12.29 -21.79 4.35
C SER A 67 -11.22 -22.83 4.06
N PHE A 68 -10.30 -23.07 5.01
CA PHE A 68 -9.09 -23.85 4.75
C PHE A 68 -9.01 -25.16 5.53
N ALA A 69 -9.49 -25.24 6.77
CA ALA A 69 -9.37 -26.44 7.59
C ALA A 69 -9.99 -27.71 6.96
N PRO A 70 -11.13 -27.64 6.25
CA PRO A 70 -11.70 -28.82 5.58
C PRO A 70 -10.90 -29.31 4.37
N ARG A 71 -10.00 -28.49 3.82
CA ARG A 71 -9.32 -28.72 2.53
C ARG A 71 -7.81 -28.97 2.68
N GLU A 72 -7.21 -28.40 3.73
CA GLU A 72 -5.76 -28.38 3.91
C GLU A 72 -5.35 -29.30 5.07
N PRO A 73 -4.50 -30.32 4.83
CA PRO A 73 -4.07 -31.23 5.90
C PRO A 73 -3.27 -30.48 6.97
N ASN A 74 -3.61 -30.71 8.24
CA ASN A 74 -2.97 -30.07 9.40
C ASN A 74 -3.07 -28.53 9.41
N PHE A 75 -4.12 -27.96 8.82
CA PHE A 75 -4.34 -26.52 8.83
C PHE A 75 -4.43 -25.97 10.25
N ARG A 76 -3.71 -24.89 10.51
CA ARG A 76 -3.83 -24.06 11.69
C ARG A 76 -3.45 -22.63 11.36
N ILE A 77 -4.14 -21.68 11.99
CA ILE A 77 -3.79 -20.27 11.87
C ILE A 77 -2.52 -20.00 12.69
N LEU A 78 -1.56 -19.32 12.09
CA LEU A 78 -0.32 -18.89 12.75
C LEU A 78 -0.43 -17.40 13.09
N GLY A 79 -0.33 -17.08 14.38
CA GLY A 79 -0.43 -15.71 14.88
C GLY A 79 -1.86 -15.26 15.17
N PRO A 80 -2.03 -14.06 15.74
CA PRO A 80 -3.33 -13.54 16.14
C PRO A 80 -4.16 -13.12 14.92
N THR A 81 -5.47 -13.39 14.99
CA THR A 81 -6.47 -12.74 14.14
C THR A 81 -7.20 -11.68 14.95
N ARG A 82 -7.86 -10.75 14.26
CA ARG A 82 -8.76 -9.77 14.86
C ARG A 82 -10.09 -9.81 14.10
N PRO A 83 -11.21 -9.48 14.74
CA PRO A 83 -12.46 -9.32 14.01
C PRO A 83 -12.29 -8.33 12.85
N ARG A 84 -13.00 -8.57 11.75
CA ARG A 84 -13.09 -7.61 10.65
C ARG A 84 -13.61 -6.29 11.22
N ALA A 85 -12.94 -5.20 10.89
CA ALA A 85 -13.43 -3.85 11.14
C ALA A 85 -14.04 -3.28 9.87
N GLY A 86 -14.52 -2.04 9.95
CA GLY A 86 -14.84 -1.24 8.77
C GLY A 86 -13.66 -1.10 7.83
N ASP A 87 -13.91 -0.55 6.65
CA ASP A 87 -12.86 -0.34 5.68
C ASP A 87 -11.93 0.80 6.06
N SER A 88 -10.72 0.72 5.52
CA SER A 88 -9.73 1.80 5.57
C SER A 88 -8.96 1.82 4.26
N GLY A 89 -8.44 2.98 3.92
CA GLY A 89 -7.63 3.14 2.72
C GLY A 89 -6.91 4.46 2.66
N ILE A 90 -5.90 4.49 1.80
CA ILE A 90 -5.00 5.61 1.57
C ILE A 90 -4.75 5.72 0.07
N VAL A 91 -4.84 6.93 -0.47
CA VAL A 91 -4.47 7.24 -1.85
C VAL A 91 -3.23 8.12 -1.83
N LEU A 92 -2.18 7.67 -2.51
CA LEU A 92 -0.88 8.31 -2.54
C LEU A 92 -0.56 8.84 -3.94
N LYS A 93 0.01 10.05 -4.00
CA LYS A 93 0.54 10.65 -5.23
C LYS A 93 1.89 11.30 -4.94
N ASP A 94 2.93 10.85 -5.63
CA ASP A 94 4.30 11.38 -5.51
C ASP A 94 4.76 11.52 -4.05
N GLY A 95 4.54 10.43 -3.29
CA GLY A 95 4.88 10.32 -1.88
C GLY A 95 3.93 11.02 -0.90
N ARG A 96 2.93 11.79 -1.37
CA ARG A 96 1.98 12.55 -0.54
C ARG A 96 0.64 11.84 -0.40
N ILE A 97 -0.02 12.08 0.72
CA ILE A 97 -1.38 11.61 0.98
C ILE A 97 -2.36 12.53 0.27
N VAL A 98 -3.18 11.98 -0.61
CA VAL A 98 -4.24 12.70 -1.31
C VAL A 98 -5.58 12.52 -0.60
N ALA A 99 -5.83 11.31 -0.07
CA ALA A 99 -7.01 11.00 0.70
C ALA A 99 -6.74 9.81 1.62
N GLU A 100 -7.42 9.80 2.77
CA GLU A 100 -7.45 8.71 3.73
C GLU A 100 -8.87 8.55 4.26
N TRP A 101 -9.25 7.32 4.57
CA TRP A 101 -10.51 7.02 5.25
C TRP A 101 -10.34 5.80 6.15
N GLY A 102 -11.19 5.71 7.18
CA GLY A 102 -11.10 4.67 8.20
C GLY A 102 -9.87 4.80 9.09
N ASP A 103 -9.53 3.73 9.80
CA ASP A 103 -8.32 3.65 10.64
C ASP A 103 -7.19 2.97 9.86
N VAL A 104 -6.40 3.76 9.13
CA VAL A 104 -5.24 3.30 8.35
C VAL A 104 -4.06 2.83 9.22
N HIS A 105 -4.12 3.03 10.54
CA HIS A 105 -3.11 2.59 11.49
C HIS A 105 -3.47 1.27 12.18
N ARG A 106 -4.68 0.75 11.94
CA ARG A 106 -5.11 -0.55 12.44
C ARG A 106 -4.27 -1.66 11.82
N VAL A 107 -3.71 -2.53 12.68
CA VAL A 107 -3.00 -3.72 12.22
C VAL A 107 -4.01 -4.79 11.82
N ASP A 108 -4.07 -5.06 10.53
CA ASP A 108 -4.95 -6.06 9.90
C ASP A 108 -4.19 -7.15 9.14
N MET A 109 -4.86 -8.28 8.94
CA MET A 109 -4.33 -9.32 8.04
C MET A 109 -4.28 -8.80 6.61
N THR A 110 -3.08 -8.74 6.03
CA THR A 110 -2.87 -8.27 4.65
C THR A 110 -2.96 -9.39 3.60
N PHE A 111 -3.26 -10.62 4.03
CA PHE A 111 -3.38 -11.81 3.20
C PHE A 111 -2.21 -11.96 2.20
N SER A 112 -2.49 -12.03 0.90
CA SER A 112 -1.47 -12.28 -0.11
C SER A 112 -0.49 -11.13 -0.32
N ALA A 113 -0.71 -9.93 0.24
CA ALA A 113 0.30 -8.88 0.22
C ALA A 113 1.61 -9.31 0.92
N VAL A 114 1.53 -10.24 1.89
CA VAL A 114 2.70 -10.83 2.55
C VAL A 114 3.71 -11.44 1.55
N LYS A 115 3.24 -11.93 0.40
CA LYS A 115 4.10 -12.52 -0.64
C LYS A 115 5.02 -11.46 -1.26
N SER A 116 4.52 -10.24 -1.43
CA SER A 116 5.32 -9.10 -1.91
C SER A 116 6.37 -8.67 -0.87
N TYR A 117 6.03 -8.73 0.42
CA TYR A 117 7.00 -8.45 1.49
C TYR A 117 8.11 -9.50 1.49
N LEU A 118 7.76 -10.78 1.40
CA LEU A 118 8.71 -11.88 1.33
C LEU A 118 9.62 -11.76 0.09
N ALA A 119 9.06 -11.46 -1.08
CA ALA A 119 9.83 -11.24 -2.30
C ALA A 119 10.82 -10.07 -2.15
N THR A 120 10.40 -8.97 -1.50
CA THR A 120 11.26 -7.82 -1.22
C THR A 120 12.42 -8.21 -0.28
N VAL A 121 12.13 -8.92 0.81
CA VAL A 121 13.16 -9.39 1.75
C VAL A 121 14.14 -10.35 1.08
N ALA A 122 13.64 -11.29 0.27
CA ALA A 122 14.50 -12.19 -0.50
C ALA A 122 15.40 -11.42 -1.47
N GLY A 123 14.85 -10.42 -2.18
CA GLY A 123 15.62 -9.54 -3.05
C GLY A 123 16.71 -8.75 -2.31
N LEU A 124 16.46 -8.30 -1.08
CA LEU A 124 17.46 -7.64 -0.24
C LEU A 124 18.55 -8.60 0.25
N ALA A 125 18.20 -9.85 0.55
CA ALA A 125 19.15 -10.86 1.03
C ALA A 125 20.12 -11.35 -0.07
N LEU A 126 19.73 -11.21 -1.34
CA LEU A 126 20.54 -11.59 -2.51
C LEU A 126 21.33 -10.42 -3.12
N ARG A 127 21.20 -9.20 -2.57
CA ARG A 127 21.96 -8.02 -3.00
C ARG A 127 23.35 -7.98 -2.39
#